data_AF-A0AAV2V1B8-F1
#
_entry.id   AF-A0AAV2V1B8-F1
#
_cell.length_a   1.000
_cell.length_b   1.000
_cell.length_c   1.000
_cell.angle_alpha   90.00
_cell.angle_beta   90.00
_cell.angle_gamma   90.00
#
_symmetry.space_group_name_H-M   'P 1'
#
loop_
_entity.id
_entity.type
_entity.pdbx_description
1 polymer ?
#
loop_
_entity_poly.entity_id
_entity_poly.type
_entity_poly.pdbx_seq_one_letter_code
_entity_poly.pdbx_strand_id
1 'polypeptide(L)' 'MAFLPEQEKFAFTPHKLRYTFLKRVTDKYGVHFAQELSGNVSIKEIFRYAKPSQEEMQATIEELFD' A
#
# COMPACT_ATOMS: atom_id res chain seq x y z
N MET A 1 -33.89 -7.73 -4.75
CA MET A 1 -32.49 -7.29 -4.58
C MET A 1 -32.31 -6.93 -3.12
N ALA A 2 -31.33 -7.51 -2.42
CA ALA A 2 -30.99 -7.15 -1.05
C ALA A 2 -29.99 -5.98 -1.08
N PHE A 3 -30.38 -4.83 -0.55
CA PHE A 3 -29.50 -3.68 -0.37
C PHE A 3 -29.08 -3.60 1.09
N LEU A 4 -27.80 -3.26 1.34
CA LEU A 4 -27.31 -3.04 2.68
C LEU A 4 -27.93 -1.75 3.28
N PRO A 5 -28.27 -1.75 4.58
CA PRO A 5 -28.63 -0.53 5.29
C PRO A 5 -27.52 0.53 5.19
N GLU A 6 -27.87 1.83 5.18
CA GLU A 6 -26.92 2.92 4.93
C GLU A 6 -25.71 2.88 5.87
N GLN A 7 -25.94 2.57 7.15
CA GLN A 7 -24.90 2.42 8.17
C GLN A 7 -23.93 1.27 7.93
N GLU A 8 -24.30 0.28 7.10
CA GLU A 8 -23.47 -0.87 6.74
C GLU A 8 -22.80 -0.68 5.37
N LYS A 9 -23.11 0.41 4.66
CA LYS A 9 -22.46 0.72 3.39
C LYS A 9 -21.03 1.19 3.65
N PHE A 10 -20.09 0.52 3.00
CA PHE A 10 -18.72 0.96 3.04
C PHE A 10 -18.54 2.27 2.26
N ALA A 11 -17.93 3.27 2.90
CA ALA A 11 -17.52 4.51 2.25
C ALA A 11 -16.24 4.31 1.41
N PHE A 12 -16.34 3.55 0.32
CA PHE A 12 -15.27 3.37 -0.64
C PHE A 12 -15.34 4.39 -1.77
N THR A 13 -14.18 4.92 -2.13
CA THR A 13 -13.97 5.65 -3.38
C THR A 13 -12.96 4.86 -4.22
N PRO A 14 -12.98 4.99 -5.55
CA PRO A 14 -11.97 4.37 -6.41
C PRO A 14 -10.53 4.67 -5.95
N HIS A 15 -10.29 5.88 -5.44
CA HIS A 15 -9.00 6.27 -4.88
C HIS A 15 -8.63 5.48 -3.62
N LYS A 16 -9.58 5.22 -2.71
CA LYS A 16 -9.34 4.38 -1.51
C LYS A 16 -8.98 2.95 -1.90
N LEU A 17 -9.67 2.38 -2.90
CA LEU A 17 -9.36 1.04 -3.40
C LEU A 17 -7.96 0.98 -4.01
N ARG A 18 -7.60 1.95 -4.85
CA ARG A 18 -6.24 2.06 -5.41
C ARG A 18 -5.19 2.19 -4.30
N TYR A 19 -5.44 3.02 -3.29
CA TYR A 19 -4.56 3.18 -2.14
C TYR A 19 -4.35 1.84 -1.40
N THR A 20 -5.43 1.13 -1.06
CA THR A 20 -5.38 -0.16 -0.38
C THR A 20 -4.65 -1.22 -1.21
N PHE A 21 -4.90 -1.26 -2.53
CA PHE A 21 -4.22 -2.18 -3.44
C PHE A 21 -2.72 -1.94 -3.49
N LEU A 22 -2.29 -0.70 -3.78
CA LEU A 22 -0.88 -0.36 -3.92
C LEU A 22 -0.11 -0.55 -2.60
N LYS A 23 -0.73 -0.23 -1.46
CA LYS A 23 -0.16 -0.52 -0.15
C LYS A 23 0.10 -2.02 0.03
N ARG A 24 -0.93 -2.87 -0.18
CA ARG A 24 -0.79 -4.34 -0.02
C ARG A 24 0.24 -4.96 -0.96
N VAL A 25 0.32 -4.49 -2.20
CA VAL A 25 1.32 -4.95 -3.16
C VAL A 25 2.72 -4.53 -2.71
N THR A 26 2.89 -3.30 -2.24
CA THR A 26 4.18 -2.79 -1.78
C THR A 26 4.65 -3.55 -0.54
N ASP A 27 3.77 -3.79 0.42
CA ASP A 27 4.08 -4.52 1.66
C ASP A 27 4.49 -5.99 1.37
N LYS A 28 3.89 -6.61 0.35
CA LYS A 28 4.12 -8.04 0.04
C LYS A 28 5.25 -8.30 -0.96
N TYR A 29 5.39 -7.45 -1.97
CA TYR A 29 6.28 -7.69 -3.12
C TYR A 29 7.30 -6.57 -3.34
N GLY A 30 7.25 -5.51 -2.54
CA GLY A 30 8.16 -4.38 -2.61
C GLY A 30 7.76 -3.30 -3.62
N VAL A 31 8.50 -2.20 -3.56
CA VAL A 31 8.22 -0.95 -4.29
C VAL A 31 8.30 -1.10 -5.81
N HIS A 32 9.18 -1.97 -6.32
CA HIS A 32 9.36 -2.17 -7.76
C HIS A 32 8.15 -2.87 -8.40
N PHE A 33 7.60 -3.88 -7.74
CA PHE A 33 6.36 -4.54 -8.19
C PHE A 33 5.17 -3.59 -8.15
N ALA A 34 5.05 -2.80 -7.09
CA ALA A 34 3.99 -1.81 -6.96
C ALA A 34 4.07 -0.71 -8.04
N GLN A 35 5.27 -0.30 -8.44
CA GLN A 35 5.49 0.69 -9.49
C GLN A 35 5.02 0.20 -10.87
N GLU A 36 5.41 -1.02 -11.25
CA GLU A 36 4.99 -1.61 -12.53
C GLU A 36 3.47 -1.76 -12.57
N LEU A 37 2.87 -2.26 -11.48
CA LEU A 37 1.42 -2.45 -11.37
C LEU A 37 0.63 -1.14 -11.27
N SER A 38 1.23 -0.05 -10.81
CA SER A 38 0.52 1.22 -10.69
C SER A 38 0.39 1.95 -12.02
N GLY A 39 1.25 1.66 -13.00
CA GLY A 39 1.37 2.42 -14.25
C GLY A 39 1.86 3.85 -14.05
N ASN A 40 2.54 4.12 -12.93
CA ASN A 40 3.08 5.45 -12.64
C ASN A 40 4.42 5.58 -13.37
N VAL A 41 4.81 6.80 -13.73
CA VAL A 41 6.15 7.04 -14.32
C VAL A 41 7.19 7.17 -13.21
N SER A 42 6.82 7.79 -12.08
CA SER A 42 7.76 8.03 -10.99
C SER A 42 7.50 7.13 -9.80
N ILE A 43 8.54 6.42 -9.37
CA ILE A 43 8.52 5.61 -8.14
C ILE A 43 8.21 6.44 -6.88
N LYS A 44 8.44 7.77 -6.93
CA LYS A 44 8.09 8.69 -5.84
C LYS A 44 6.61 8.67 -5.50
N GLU A 45 5.76 8.32 -6.46
CA GLU A 45 4.32 8.21 -6.26
C GLU A 45 3.97 6.98 -5.40
N ILE A 46 4.80 5.93 -5.43
CA ILE A 46 4.60 4.72 -4.62
C ILE A 46 4.95 4.95 -3.15
N PHE A 47 5.97 5.75 -2.86
CA PHE A 47 6.38 6.05 -1.47
C PHE A 47 5.31 6.78 -0.65
N ARG A 48 4.22 7.26 -1.27
CA ARG A 48 3.04 7.78 -0.56
C ARG A 48 2.19 6.68 0.10
N TYR A 49 2.31 5.45 -0.39
CA TYR A 49 1.51 4.31 0.08
C TYR A 49 2.24 3.45 1.10
N ALA A 50 3.58 3.43 1.04
CA ALA A 50 4.42 2.67 1.95
C ALA A 50 5.66 3.48 2.31
N LYS A 51 5.78 3.82 3.58
CA LYS A 51 6.99 4.38 4.18
C LYS A 51 7.23 3.64 5.50
N PRO A 52 8.37 2.96 5.66
CA PRO A 52 8.67 2.25 6.90
C PRO A 52 8.83 3.24 8.06
N SER A 53 8.46 2.80 9.25
CA SER A 53 8.75 3.49 10.50
C SER A 53 10.25 3.45 10.81
N GLN A 54 10.70 4.27 11.76
CA GLN A 54 12.11 4.24 12.21
C GLN A 54 12.48 2.88 12.83
N GLU A 55 11.55 2.28 13.58
CA GLU A 55 11.74 0.97 14.20
C GLU A 55 11.85 -0.14 13.15
N GLU A 56 10.98 -0.12 12.14
CA GLU A 56 11.02 -1.10 11.03
C GLU A 56 12.34 -0.99 10.24
N MET A 57 12.82 0.23 10.00
CA MET A 57 14.11 0.44 9.33
C MET A 57 15.26 -0.10 10.18
N GLN A 58 15.28 0.16 11.48
CA GLN A 58 16.34 -0.30 12.38
C GLN A 58 16.37 -1.83 12.47
N ALA A 59 15.22 -2.47 12.67
CA ALA A 59 15.11 -3.93 12.70
C ALA A 59 15.58 -4.58 11.39
N THR A 60 15.21 -4.00 10.24
CA THR A 60 15.66 -4.49 8.92
C THR A 60 17.18 -4.37 8.75
N ILE A 61 17.79 -3.30 9.28
CA ILE A 61 19.25 -3.12 9.24
C ILE A 61 19.94 -4.19 10.08
N GLU A 62 19.45 -4.45 11.30
CA GLU A 62 20.00 -5.47 12.19
C GLU A 62 19.93 -6.87 11.55
N GLU A 63 18.78 -7.24 10.98
CA GLU A 63 18.57 -8.53 10.30
C GLU A 63 19.52 -8.76 9.11
N LEU A 64 20.00 -7.70 8.44
CA LEU A 64 20.92 -7.84 7.31
C LEU A 64 22.34 -8.26 7.69
N PHE A 65 22.72 -8.10 8.96
CA PHE A 65 24.08 -8.36 9.44
C PHE A 65 24.18 -9.46 10.51
N ASP A 66 23.05 -10.11 10.83
CA ASP A 66 22.97 -11.33 11.65
C ASP A 66 23.07 -12.61 10.80
#